data_AF-A0A957V527-F1
#
_entry.id   AF-A0A957V527-F1
#
_cell.length_a   1.000
_cell.length_b   1.000
_cell.length_c   1.000
_cell.angle_alpha   90.00
_cell.angle_beta   90.00
_cell.angle_gamma   90.00
#
_symmetry.space_group_name_H-M   'P 1'
#
loop_
_entity.id
_entity.type
_entity.pdbx_description
1 polymer ?
#
loop_
_entity_poly.entity_id
_entity_poly.type
_entity_poly.pdbx_seq_one_letter_code
_entity_poly.pdbx_strand_id
1 'polypeptide(L)' 'MRKILAPALLATIFVLSAWLFFAVQAQAAPPAQQASQPVTIYFFWGDGCPHCAAAKPFLAELSQRYPSVTIRDFEV' A
#
# COMPACT_ATOMS: atom_id res chain seq x y z
N MET A 1 42.73 38.73 -7.84
CA MET A 1 41.47 38.15 -8.36
C MET A 1 41.23 36.70 -7.93
N ARG A 2 42.24 35.81 -7.89
CA ARG A 2 42.10 34.39 -7.46
C ARG A 2 41.71 34.14 -5.99
N LYS A 3 42.00 35.06 -5.05
CA LYS A 3 41.75 34.87 -3.60
C LYS A 3 40.28 34.98 -3.17
N ILE A 4 39.42 35.58 -4.02
CA ILE A 4 37.99 35.79 -3.74
C ILE A 4 37.12 34.68 -4.37
N LEU A 5 37.67 33.97 -5.37
CA LEU A 5 36.99 32.89 -6.09
C LEU A 5 36.80 31.64 -5.22
N ALA A 6 37.77 31.32 -4.35
CA ALA A 6 37.71 30.14 -3.47
C ALA A 6 36.60 30.20 -2.40
N PRO A 7 36.43 31.29 -1.61
CA PRO A 7 35.36 31.37 -0.62
C PRO A 7 33.97 31.47 -1.28
N ALA A 8 33.88 32.11 -2.45
CA ALA A 8 32.64 32.15 -3.23
C ALA A 8 32.22 30.75 -3.71
N LEU A 9 33.17 29.92 -4.16
CA LEU A 9 32.92 28.55 -4.59
C LEU A 9 32.51 27.64 -3.42
N LEU A 10 33.13 27.81 -2.25
CA LEU A 10 32.77 27.08 -1.03
C LEU A 10 31.36 27.44 -0.55
N ALA A 11 31.02 28.73 -0.58
CA ALA A 11 29.68 29.20 -0.21
C ALA A 11 28.60 28.67 -1.17
N THR A 12 28.85 28.66 -2.48
CA THR A 12 27.88 28.11 -3.44
C THR A 12 27.70 26.60 -3.30
N ILE A 13 28.77 25.83 -3.07
CA ILE A 13 28.69 24.38 -2.80
C ILE A 13 27.90 24.13 -1.51
N PHE A 14 28.12 24.93 -0.46
CA PHE A 14 27.39 24.78 0.80
C PHE A 14 25.90 25.08 0.64
N VAL A 15 25.55 26.12 -0.10
CA VAL A 15 24.15 26.46 -0.39
C VAL A 15 23.49 25.38 -1.24
N LEU A 16 24.17 24.88 -2.29
CA LEU A 16 23.66 23.81 -3.15
C LEU A 16 23.45 22.50 -2.38
N SER A 17 24.40 22.12 -1.54
CA SER A 17 24.29 20.90 -0.71
C SER A 17 23.18 21.02 0.32
N ALA A 18 23.01 22.18 0.96
CA ALA A 18 21.89 22.43 1.85
C ALA A 18 20.53 22.36 1.13
N TRP A 19 20.45 22.91 -0.09
CA TRP A 19 19.25 22.84 -0.93
C TRP A 19 18.91 21.41 -1.33
N LEU A 20 19.91 20.63 -1.76
CA LEU A 20 19.77 19.22 -2.11
C LEU A 20 19.30 18.39 -0.90
N PHE A 21 19.86 18.66 0.28
CA PHE A 21 19.50 17.94 1.50
C PHE A 21 18.05 18.22 1.92
N PHE A 22 17.61 19.48 1.81
CA PHE A 22 16.24 19.87 2.12
C PHE A 22 15.24 19.27 1.12
N ALA A 23 15.62 19.18 -0.15
CA ALA A 23 14.79 18.58 -1.18
C ALA A 23 14.53 17.09 -0.92
N VAL A 24 15.54 16.33 -0.47
CA VAL A 24 15.43 14.87 -0.22
C VAL A 24 14.53 14.54 0.98
N GLN A 25 14.50 15.41 1.99
CA GLN A 25 13.68 15.19 3.19
C GLN A 25 12.17 15.35 2.90
N ALA A 26 11.80 16.00 1.80
CA ALA A 26 10.41 16.25 1.44
C ALA A 26 9.71 15.06 0.79
N GLN A 27 10.42 14.03 0.31
CA GLN A 27 9.81 12.84 -0.31
C GLN A 27 9.77 11.60 0.60
N ALA A 28 9.92 11.78 1.92
CA ALA A 28 9.64 10.69 2.86
C ALA A 28 8.12 10.46 2.94
N ALA A 29 7.56 9.78 1.93
CA ALA A 29 6.22 9.21 2.02
C ALA A 29 6.22 8.20 3.18
N PRO A 30 5.20 8.18 4.05
CA PRO A 30 5.03 7.11 5.01
C PRO A 30 5.08 5.77 4.27
N PRO A 31 5.75 4.73 4.81
CA PRO A 31 5.62 3.42 4.23
C PRO A 31 4.13 3.10 4.14
N ALA A 32 3.65 2.75 2.95
CA ALA A 32 2.29 2.28 2.81
C ALA A 32 2.15 1.04 3.70
N GLN A 33 1.57 1.20 4.89
CA GLN A 33 1.18 0.05 5.67
C GLN A 33 0.13 -0.67 4.84
N GLN A 34 0.53 -1.81 4.28
CA GLN A 34 -0.36 -2.81 3.71
C GLN A 34 -1.15 -3.45 4.87
N ALA A 35 -1.89 -2.64 5.63
CA ALA A 35 -2.93 -3.15 6.49
C ALA A 35 -3.88 -3.91 5.57
N SER A 36 -4.06 -5.21 5.80
CA SER A 36 -5.03 -6.01 5.07
C SER A 36 -6.40 -5.37 5.30
N GLN A 37 -6.81 -4.53 4.34
CA GLN A 37 -8.08 -3.84 4.40
C GLN A 37 -9.18 -4.89 4.49
N PRO A 38 -10.21 -4.69 5.33
CA PRO A 38 -11.30 -5.63 5.43
C PRO A 38 -12.00 -5.75 4.06
N VAL A 39 -12.17 -6.98 3.59
CA VAL A 39 -12.85 -7.31 2.33
C VAL A 39 -14.09 -8.12 2.65
N THR A 40 -15.24 -7.70 2.16
CA THR A 40 -16.49 -8.46 2.29
C THR A 40 -16.88 -9.04 0.93
N ILE A 41 -17.04 -10.36 0.86
CA ILE A 41 -17.53 -11.07 -0.32
C ILE A 41 -18.99 -11.46 -0.06
N TYR A 42 -19.88 -10.98 -0.92
CA TYR A 42 -21.29 -11.35 -0.90
C TYR A 42 -21.50 -12.56 -1.82
N PHE A 43 -21.93 -13.68 -1.23
CA PHE A 43 -22.12 -14.94 -1.93
C PHE A 43 -23.61 -15.27 -2.02
N PHE A 44 -24.17 -15.10 -3.22
CA PHE A 44 -25.55 -15.44 -3.51
C PHE A 44 -25.63 -16.88 -4.01
N TRP A 45 -26.50 -17.69 -3.41
CA TRP A 45 -26.67 -19.10 -3.74
C TRP A 45 -28.16 -19.50 -3.74
N GLY A 46 -28.46 -20.69 -4.24
CA GLY A 46 -29.80 -21.26 -4.18
C GLY A 46 -29.77 -22.78 -4.07
N ASP A 47 -30.86 -23.36 -3.57
CA ASP A 47 -31.01 -24.81 -3.50
C ASP A 47 -30.93 -25.46 -4.89
N GLY A 48 -30.21 -26.59 -4.96
CA GLY A 48 -29.97 -27.29 -6.23
C GLY A 48 -28.92 -26.64 -7.13
N CYS A 49 -28.18 -25.62 -6.67
CA CYS A 49 -27.06 -25.02 -7.42
C CYS A 49 -25.75 -25.82 -7.25
N PRO A 50 -25.34 -26.68 -8.20
CA PRO A 50 -24.12 -27.50 -8.07
C PRO A 50 -22.84 -26.67 -8.00
N HIS A 51 -22.80 -25.53 -8.70
CA HIS A 51 -21.65 -24.62 -8.64
C HIS A 51 -21.53 -23.93 -7.28
N CYS A 52 -22.65 -23.59 -6.66
CA CYS A 52 -22.67 -23.02 -5.33
C CYS A 52 -22.15 -24.02 -4.29
N ALA A 53 -22.57 -25.29 -4.40
CA ALA A 53 -22.06 -26.37 -3.55
C ALA A 53 -20.55 -26.56 -3.71
N ALA A 54 -20.02 -26.46 -4.94
CA ALA A 54 -18.58 -26.52 -5.20
C ALA A 54 -17.81 -25.27 -4.69
N ALA A 55 -18.44 -24.09 -4.69
CA ALA A 55 -17.81 -22.83 -4.28
C ALA A 55 -17.75 -22.65 -2.76
N LYS A 56 -18.76 -23.12 -2.02
CA LYS A 56 -18.83 -23.03 -0.54
C LYS A 56 -17.53 -23.45 0.19
N PRO A 57 -16.92 -24.62 -0.09
CA PRO A 57 -15.68 -25.02 0.60
C PRO A 57 -14.50 -24.09 0.30
N PHE A 58 -14.37 -23.60 -0.94
CA PHE A 58 -13.32 -22.64 -1.30
C PHE A 58 -13.48 -21.32 -0.55
N LEU A 59 -14.70 -20.79 -0.46
CA LEU A 59 -14.98 -19.53 0.26
C LEU A 59 -14.73 -19.67 1.76
N ALA A 60 -15.03 -20.83 2.35
CA ALA A 60 -14.72 -21.12 3.75
C ALA A 60 -13.21 -21.21 4.00
N GLU A 61 -12.45 -21.84 3.10
CA GLU A 61 -10.99 -21.89 3.18
C GLU A 61 -10.36 -20.50 2.96
N LEU A 62 -10.97 -19.67 2.11
CA LEU A 62 -10.52 -18.32 1.82
C LEU A 62 -10.58 -17.43 3.07
N SER A 63 -11.68 -17.45 3.82
CA SER A 63 -11.79 -16.66 5.06
C SER A 63 -10.89 -17.17 6.18
N GLN A 64 -10.55 -18.46 6.20
CA GLN A 64 -9.54 -19.01 7.11
C GLN A 64 -8.13 -18.54 6.76
N ARG A 65 -7.77 -18.54 5.46
CA ARG A 65 -6.45 -18.09 4.99
C ARG A 65 -6.24 -16.58 5.13
N TYR A 66 -7.31 -15.80 4.97
CA TYR A 66 -7.25 -14.35 4.99
C TYR A 66 -8.24 -13.82 6.05
N PRO A 67 -7.81 -13.58 7.29
CA PRO A 67 -8.69 -13.13 8.38
C PRO A 67 -9.37 -11.76 8.13
N SER A 68 -8.85 -10.96 7.19
CA SER A 68 -9.49 -9.72 6.74
C SER A 68 -10.66 -9.95 5.78
N VAL A 69 -10.87 -11.18 5.30
CA VAL A 69 -11.95 -11.55 4.38
C VAL A 69 -13.14 -12.08 5.16
N THR A 70 -14.30 -11.44 4.99
CA THR A 70 -15.58 -11.90 5.52
C THR A 70 -16.46 -12.36 4.38
N ILE A 71 -17.04 -13.56 4.50
CA ILE A 71 -18.05 -14.07 3.57
C ILE A 71 -19.44 -13.79 4.14
N ARG A 72 -20.33 -13.22 3.33
CA ARG A 72 -21.74 -12.99 3.64
C ARG A 72 -22.58 -13.76 2.63
N ASP A 73 -23.24 -14.83 3.05
CA ASP A 73 -24.03 -15.67 2.18
C ASP A 73 -25.54 -15.35 2.23
N PHE A 74 -26.19 -15.42 1.07
CA PHE A 74 -27.62 -15.15 0.91
C PHE A 74 -28.23 -16.18 -0.04
N GLU A 75 -29.32 -16.80 0.40
CA GLU A 75 -30.15 -17.62 -0.46
C GLU A 75 -31.08 -16.71 -1.28
N VAL A 76 -31.07 -16.86 -2.62
CA VAL A 76 -31.83 -16.02 -3.58
C VAL A 76 -32.47 -16.84 -4.69
#